data_AF-A0A0K1QDM9-F1
#
_entry.id   AF-A0A0K1QDM9-F1
#
_cell.length_a   1.000
_cell.length_b   1.000
_cell.length_c   1.000
_cell.angle_alpha   90.00
_cell.angle_beta   90.00
_cell.angle_gamma   90.00
#
_symmetry.space_group_name_H-M   'P 1'
#
loop_
_entity.id
_entity.type
_entity.pdbx_description
1 polymer ?
#
loop_
_entity_poly.entity_id
_entity_poly.type
_entity_poly.pdbx_seq_one_letter_code
_entity_poly.pdbx_strand_id
1 'polypeptide(L)'
;MLVSQTPDARGEPGDGGRADAIAPTVAPKPQASVAVPALDDVEHMCALLTTCDKVALPPGLVPRDFVGCVRAMYTELASPSAAQFSLTLRECGLRASSCGELRTCALRGARPDVCTGKGKSGPVDFCDADGRAVTCNAERATLVRDCPRGGEQCVVRDGKAACALGACGADAPPVCSNSGTRILECKKGRLSSLDCGAFGLTCTSTSEGPRCATSGASCTEGTTRCEGATAFACWHGHEVGVDCGAAGLACAGGSRGTSAVGTCAAPPPQPGAQAGSCDPSSPPRCDGATISWCAWGTPRKYLCKSMGLSRCVADDKGVGCK
;
A
#
# COMPACT_ATOMS: atom_id res chain seq x y z
N MET A 1 0.48 58.43 17.67
CA MET A 1 1.19 59.25 18.69
C MET A 1 2.15 58.30 19.38
N LEU A 2 3.45 58.28 19.01
CA LEU A 2 4.57 58.99 19.67
C LEU A 2 4.64 58.58 21.16
N VAL A 3 5.70 57.98 21.71
CA VAL A 3 7.12 58.39 21.66
C VAL A 3 8.09 57.21 21.87
N SER A 4 9.26 57.37 21.25
CA SER A 4 10.57 56.71 21.27
C SER A 4 11.15 56.24 22.62
N GLN A 5 12.11 55.29 22.57
CA GLN A 5 13.52 55.52 22.93
C GLN A 5 14.43 54.32 22.54
N THR A 6 15.54 54.64 21.87
CA THR A 6 16.72 53.83 21.59
C THR A 6 17.73 53.89 22.74
N PRO A 7 18.66 52.92 22.81
CA PRO A 7 20.07 53.29 22.98
C PRO A 7 21.01 52.61 21.96
N ASP A 8 21.90 53.44 21.44
CA ASP A 8 23.14 53.08 20.75
C ASP A 8 24.14 52.40 21.71
N ALA A 9 24.84 51.37 21.22
CA ALA A 9 26.15 50.99 21.74
C ALA A 9 27.03 50.49 20.59
N ARG A 10 28.12 51.23 20.37
CA ARG A 10 29.21 50.96 19.43
C ARG A 10 30.02 49.74 19.89
N GLY A 11 30.30 48.83 18.96
CA GLY A 11 31.26 47.73 19.12
C GLY A 11 32.20 47.68 17.92
N GLU A 12 33.49 47.57 18.19
CA GLU A 12 34.65 47.70 17.30
C GLU A 12 34.78 46.60 16.22
N PRO A 13 35.59 46.82 15.16
CA PRO A 13 35.85 45.83 14.12
C PRO A 13 36.92 44.82 14.57
N GLY A 14 36.50 43.59 14.83
CA GLY A 14 37.40 42.44 14.99
C GLY A 14 37.78 41.84 13.65
N ASP A 15 39.02 42.07 13.23
CA ASP A 15 39.71 41.35 12.16
C ASP A 15 40.37 40.10 12.76
N GLY A 16 40.19 38.93 12.13
CA GLY A 16 40.90 37.71 12.51
C GLY A 16 40.08 36.43 12.42
N GLY A 17 40.28 35.68 11.35
CA GLY A 17 39.97 34.25 11.30
C GLY A 17 39.40 33.77 9.98
N ARG A 18 40.28 33.39 9.05
CA ARG A 18 39.91 32.43 7.99
C ARG A 18 39.55 31.10 8.67
N ALA A 19 38.28 30.92 8.95
CA ALA A 19 37.71 29.60 9.20
C ALA A 19 37.56 28.91 7.84
N ASP A 20 38.28 27.81 7.65
CA ASP A 20 37.99 26.87 6.58
C ASP A 20 36.51 26.50 6.66
N ALA A 21 35.73 26.97 5.69
CA ALA A 21 34.33 26.66 5.57
C ALA A 21 34.19 25.16 5.30
N ILE A 22 34.04 24.37 6.35
CA ILE A 22 33.57 22.99 6.27
C ILE A 22 32.20 23.08 5.60
N ALA A 23 32.14 22.74 4.31
CA ALA A 23 30.90 22.69 3.57
C ALA A 23 29.91 21.81 4.36
N PRO A 24 28.67 22.27 4.61
CA PRO A 24 27.71 21.49 5.36
C PRO A 24 27.56 20.15 4.63
N THR A 25 27.91 19.06 5.32
CA THR A 25 27.65 17.71 4.83
C THR A 25 26.13 17.58 4.76
N VAL A 26 25.57 17.80 3.57
CA VAL A 26 24.15 17.59 3.30
C VAL A 26 23.93 16.10 3.54
N ALA A 27 23.34 15.76 4.68
CA ALA A 27 22.95 14.40 4.97
C ALA A 27 22.12 13.89 3.79
N PRO A 28 22.44 12.73 3.21
CA PRO A 28 21.71 12.21 2.07
C PRO A 28 20.23 12.16 2.45
N LYS A 29 19.40 12.90 1.69
CA LYS A 29 17.96 12.89 1.88
C LYS A 29 17.52 11.43 1.80
N PRO A 30 16.82 10.89 2.81
CA PRO A 30 16.41 9.49 2.80
C PRO A 30 15.69 9.22 1.49
N GLN A 31 16.24 8.30 0.70
CA GLN A 31 15.59 7.89 -0.54
C GLN A 31 14.24 7.31 -0.17
N ALA A 32 13.18 7.79 -0.83
CA ALA A 32 11.83 7.31 -0.62
C ALA A 32 11.74 5.88 -1.17
N SER A 33 12.11 4.90 -0.35
CA SER A 33 11.94 3.49 -0.64
C SER A 33 10.58 3.03 -0.11
N VAL A 34 9.85 2.28 -0.93
CA VAL A 34 8.64 1.61 -0.47
C VAL A 34 9.09 0.36 0.28
N ALA A 35 8.87 0.32 1.59
CA ALA A 35 9.12 -0.88 2.39
C ALA A 35 8.15 -2.00 1.94
N VAL A 36 8.70 -2.99 1.23
CA VAL A 36 7.98 -4.20 0.84
C VAL A 36 7.83 -5.09 2.08
N PRO A 37 6.61 -5.57 2.38
CA PRO A 37 6.42 -6.53 3.46
C PRO A 37 7.21 -7.82 3.20
N ALA A 38 7.64 -8.50 4.28
CA ALA A 38 8.29 -9.79 4.11
C ALA A 38 7.32 -10.80 3.46
N LEU A 39 7.86 -11.75 2.69
CA LEU A 39 7.02 -12.75 2.03
C LEU A 39 6.19 -13.57 3.04
N ASP A 40 6.76 -13.89 4.19
CA ASP A 40 6.08 -14.61 5.28
C ASP A 40 4.85 -13.83 5.79
N ASP A 41 4.92 -12.49 5.85
CA ASP A 41 3.80 -11.63 6.23
C ASP A 41 2.69 -11.65 5.16
N VAL A 42 3.08 -11.64 3.88
CA VAL A 42 2.14 -11.72 2.75
C VAL A 42 1.48 -13.10 2.68
N GLU A 43 2.23 -14.18 2.93
CA GLU A 43 1.69 -15.52 3.08
C GLU A 43 0.68 -15.56 4.23
N HIS A 44 1.02 -15.03 5.40
CA HIS A 44 0.11 -14.99 6.54
C HIS A 44 -1.17 -14.20 6.22
N MET A 45 -1.02 -13.00 5.65
CA MET A 45 -2.13 -12.18 5.19
C MET A 45 -3.04 -12.94 4.20
N CYS A 46 -2.46 -13.58 3.18
CA CYS A 46 -3.24 -14.32 2.18
C CYS A 46 -3.91 -15.56 2.74
N ALA A 47 -3.29 -16.25 3.69
CA ALA A 47 -3.89 -17.37 4.38
C ALA A 47 -5.14 -16.91 5.16
N LEU A 48 -5.09 -15.76 5.82
CA LEU A 48 -6.26 -15.15 6.46
C LEU A 48 -7.31 -14.73 5.43
N LEU A 49 -6.94 -13.97 4.40
CA LEU A 49 -7.89 -13.45 3.41
C LEU A 49 -8.64 -14.54 2.64
N THR A 50 -7.98 -15.66 2.35
CA THR A 50 -8.58 -16.80 1.62
C THR A 50 -9.41 -17.70 2.53
N THR A 51 -9.11 -17.74 3.83
CA THR A 51 -9.82 -18.60 4.78
C THR A 51 -10.98 -17.90 5.47
N CYS A 52 -10.84 -16.61 5.78
CA CYS A 52 -11.81 -15.88 6.55
C CYS A 52 -13.02 -15.49 5.70
N ASP A 53 -14.17 -16.10 5.97
CA ASP A 53 -15.42 -15.64 5.39
C ASP A 53 -15.82 -14.26 5.92
N LYS A 54 -16.63 -13.52 5.15
CA LYS A 54 -17.28 -12.27 5.58
C LYS A 54 -16.32 -11.14 6.00
N VAL A 55 -15.11 -11.10 5.45
CA VAL A 55 -14.27 -9.89 5.57
C VAL A 55 -14.87 -8.81 4.68
N ALA A 56 -14.95 -7.56 5.19
CA ALA A 56 -15.49 -6.42 4.46
C ALA A 56 -14.51 -5.95 3.37
N LEU A 57 -14.40 -6.76 2.31
CA LEU A 57 -13.56 -6.50 1.14
C LEU A 57 -14.38 -6.56 -0.15
N PRO A 58 -14.06 -5.71 -1.15
CA PRO A 58 -14.66 -5.81 -2.46
C PRO A 58 -14.46 -7.20 -3.08
N PRO A 59 -15.50 -7.80 -3.68
CA PRO A 59 -15.36 -9.08 -4.36
C PRO A 59 -14.39 -8.96 -5.54
N GLY A 60 -13.57 -10.00 -5.75
CA GLY A 60 -12.59 -10.04 -6.83
C GLY A 60 -11.28 -9.31 -6.56
N LEU A 61 -11.17 -8.57 -5.44
CA LEU A 61 -9.93 -7.89 -5.07
C LEU A 61 -8.83 -8.86 -4.61
N VAL A 62 -9.23 -9.99 -4.01
CA VAL A 62 -8.31 -11.02 -3.52
C VAL A 62 -8.61 -12.32 -4.25
N PRO A 63 -7.62 -12.95 -4.91
CA PRO A 63 -7.76 -14.31 -5.43
C PRO A 63 -8.20 -15.26 -4.31
N ARG A 64 -9.07 -16.22 -4.64
CA ARG A 64 -9.59 -17.18 -3.65
C ARG A 64 -8.57 -18.26 -3.29
N ASP A 65 -7.62 -18.51 -4.17
CA ASP A 65 -6.57 -19.50 -3.97
C ASP A 65 -5.39 -18.86 -3.22
N PHE A 66 -4.80 -19.60 -2.27
CA PHE A 66 -3.71 -19.10 -1.44
C PHE A 66 -2.51 -18.62 -2.27
N VAL A 67 -2.05 -19.43 -3.23
CA VAL A 67 -0.86 -19.12 -4.03
C VAL A 67 -1.08 -17.94 -4.96
N GLY A 68 -2.24 -17.89 -5.63
CA GLY A 68 -2.65 -16.77 -6.47
C GLY A 68 -2.78 -15.50 -5.66
N CYS A 69 -3.33 -15.56 -4.44
CA CYS A 69 -3.34 -14.44 -3.52
C CYS A 69 -1.91 -13.97 -3.22
N VAL A 70 -1.01 -14.86 -2.81
CA VAL A 70 0.36 -14.48 -2.45
C VAL A 70 1.04 -13.84 -3.66
N ARG A 71 0.96 -14.46 -4.85
CA ARG A 71 1.58 -13.90 -6.06
C ARG A 71 1.02 -12.52 -6.42
N ALA A 72 -0.31 -12.35 -6.40
CA ALA A 72 -0.95 -11.09 -6.73
C ALA A 72 -0.59 -10.00 -5.70
N MET A 73 -0.76 -10.28 -4.41
CA MET A 73 -0.48 -9.35 -3.32
C MET A 73 0.98 -8.96 -3.28
N TYR A 74 1.87 -9.93 -3.46
CA TYR A 74 3.30 -9.67 -3.47
C TYR A 74 3.72 -8.80 -4.64
N THR A 75 3.19 -9.08 -5.84
CA THR A 75 3.45 -8.31 -7.05
C THR A 75 2.98 -6.87 -6.88
N GLU A 76 1.77 -6.67 -6.36
CA GLU A 76 1.23 -5.33 -6.10
C GLU A 76 2.04 -4.59 -5.05
N LEU A 77 2.32 -5.22 -3.91
CA LEU A 77 3.04 -4.60 -2.78
C LEU A 77 4.51 -4.32 -3.06
N ALA A 78 5.14 -5.06 -3.97
CA ALA A 78 6.50 -4.82 -4.44
C ALA A 78 6.57 -3.91 -5.68
N SER A 79 5.47 -3.27 -6.04
CA SER A 79 5.42 -2.33 -7.15
C SER A 79 5.05 -0.93 -6.67
N PRO A 80 5.26 0.12 -7.50
CA PRO A 80 4.82 1.46 -7.14
C PRO A 80 3.30 1.61 -6.93
N SER A 81 2.46 0.71 -7.49
CA SER A 81 1.01 0.70 -7.22
C SER A 81 0.68 0.28 -5.78
N ALA A 82 1.65 -0.22 -5.00
CA ALA A 82 1.50 -0.42 -3.57
C ALA A 82 1.04 0.85 -2.82
N ALA A 83 1.40 2.04 -3.34
CA ALA A 83 0.93 3.32 -2.81
C ALA A 83 -0.57 3.58 -3.05
N GLN A 84 -1.20 2.85 -3.98
CA GLN A 84 -2.66 2.92 -4.23
C GLN A 84 -3.39 1.74 -3.59
N PHE A 85 -2.65 0.76 -3.09
CA PHE A 85 -3.22 -0.44 -2.50
C PHE A 85 -4.03 -0.10 -1.25
N SER A 86 -5.15 -0.82 -1.04
CA SER A 86 -6.06 -0.55 0.07
C SER A 86 -5.30 -0.53 1.39
N LEU A 87 -5.26 0.64 2.04
CA LEU A 87 -4.70 0.81 3.39
C LEU A 87 -5.33 -0.19 4.36
N THR A 88 -6.60 -0.56 4.17
CA THR A 88 -7.26 -1.58 4.99
C THR A 88 -6.63 -2.95 4.80
N LEU A 89 -6.34 -3.38 3.56
CA LEU A 89 -5.67 -4.66 3.35
C LEU A 89 -4.24 -4.66 3.89
N ARG A 90 -3.48 -3.57 3.64
CA ARG A 90 -2.10 -3.47 4.13
C ARG A 90 -2.04 -3.39 5.66
N GLU A 91 -2.85 -2.55 6.29
CA GLU A 91 -2.80 -2.38 7.74
C GLU A 91 -3.44 -3.57 8.49
N CYS A 92 -4.61 -4.02 8.06
CA CYS A 92 -5.33 -5.07 8.78
C CYS A 92 -4.84 -6.46 8.40
N GLY A 93 -4.53 -6.69 7.12
CA GLY A 93 -4.06 -7.98 6.63
C GLY A 93 -2.69 -8.35 7.20
N LEU A 94 -1.77 -7.39 7.32
CA LEU A 94 -0.43 -7.62 7.87
C LEU A 94 -0.40 -7.65 9.40
N ARG A 95 -1.41 -7.10 10.09
CA ARG A 95 -1.44 -7.05 11.57
C ARG A 95 -2.33 -8.10 12.22
N ALA A 96 -3.36 -8.57 11.52
CA ALA A 96 -4.27 -9.56 12.08
C ALA A 96 -3.58 -10.92 12.18
N SER A 97 -3.83 -11.62 13.28
CA SER A 97 -3.39 -13.00 13.52
C SER A 97 -4.54 -14.02 13.42
N SER A 98 -5.77 -13.52 13.31
CA SER A 98 -7.00 -14.34 13.27
C SER A 98 -8.10 -13.70 12.41
N CYS A 99 -9.08 -14.50 12.01
CA CYS A 99 -10.26 -14.00 11.29
C CYS A 99 -11.09 -12.99 12.10
N GLY A 100 -11.11 -13.11 13.43
CA GLY A 100 -11.79 -12.16 14.30
C GLY A 100 -11.12 -10.79 14.25
N GLU A 101 -9.81 -10.75 14.44
CA GLU A 101 -9.02 -9.53 14.36
C GLU A 101 -9.07 -8.88 12.97
N LEU A 102 -8.97 -9.69 11.91
CA LEU A 102 -9.06 -9.19 10.53
C LEU A 102 -10.43 -8.55 10.27
N ARG A 103 -11.53 -9.20 10.67
CA ARG A 103 -12.88 -8.64 10.51
C ARG A 103 -13.06 -7.35 11.31
N THR A 104 -12.66 -7.34 12.58
CA THR A 104 -12.75 -6.16 13.45
C THR A 104 -11.93 -4.99 12.89
N CYS A 105 -10.71 -5.26 12.43
CA CYS A 105 -9.86 -4.24 11.83
C CYS A 105 -10.44 -3.75 10.50
N ALA A 106 -10.90 -4.65 9.62
CA ALA A 106 -11.49 -4.29 8.33
C ALA A 106 -12.78 -3.48 8.47
N LEU A 107 -13.53 -3.67 9.55
CA LEU A 107 -14.70 -2.85 9.89
C LEU A 107 -14.31 -1.44 10.35
N ARG A 108 -13.04 -1.15 10.68
CA ARG A 108 -12.58 0.17 11.13
C ARG A 108 -13.43 0.74 12.28
N GLY A 109 -13.83 -0.13 13.21
CA GLY A 109 -14.72 0.23 14.32
C GLY A 109 -16.21 0.31 13.98
N ALA A 110 -16.61 0.10 12.72
CA ALA A 110 -18.02 -0.04 12.37
C ALA A 110 -18.68 -1.20 13.12
N ARG A 111 -19.93 -0.99 13.53
CA ARG A 111 -20.69 -2.01 14.21
C ARG A 111 -20.89 -3.23 13.29
N PRO A 112 -20.81 -4.47 13.80
CA PRO A 112 -21.04 -5.66 12.98
C PRO A 112 -22.44 -5.74 12.35
N ASP A 113 -23.43 -5.09 12.97
CA ASP A 113 -24.84 -5.03 12.54
C ASP A 113 -25.18 -3.78 11.71
N VAL A 114 -24.19 -2.97 11.31
CA VAL A 114 -24.40 -1.71 10.58
C VAL A 114 -25.17 -1.91 9.24
N CYS A 115 -25.13 -3.13 8.69
CA CYS A 115 -25.80 -3.50 7.45
C CYS A 115 -27.10 -4.27 7.61
N THR A 116 -27.59 -4.52 8.84
CA THR A 116 -28.86 -5.23 9.06
C THR A 116 -30.01 -4.50 8.38
N GLY A 117 -30.77 -5.20 7.53
CA GLY A 117 -31.86 -4.62 6.74
C GLY A 117 -31.43 -3.84 5.49
N LYS A 118 -30.11 -3.69 5.22
CA LYS A 118 -29.58 -2.92 4.09
C LYS A 118 -29.00 -3.81 3.00
N GLY A 119 -29.08 -3.35 1.76
CA GLY A 119 -28.43 -4.01 0.62
C GLY A 119 -29.01 -5.37 0.21
N LYS A 120 -30.27 -5.68 0.59
CA LYS A 120 -30.95 -6.93 0.19
C LYS A 120 -31.10 -7.06 -1.34
N SER A 121 -31.36 -5.95 -2.01
CA SER A 121 -31.60 -5.89 -3.46
C SER A 121 -30.36 -5.48 -4.27
N GLY A 122 -29.20 -5.32 -3.63
CA GLY A 122 -27.96 -4.89 -4.26
C GLY A 122 -27.10 -4.01 -3.35
N PRO A 123 -25.93 -3.55 -3.81
CA PRO A 123 -25.04 -2.71 -3.01
C PRO A 123 -25.71 -1.37 -2.62
N VAL A 124 -25.56 -0.97 -1.36
CA VAL A 124 -26.03 0.31 -0.82
C VAL A 124 -24.90 0.96 -0.04
N ASP A 125 -24.64 2.23 -0.32
CA ASP A 125 -23.65 3.03 0.39
C ASP A 125 -24.34 4.05 1.31
N PHE A 126 -23.83 4.25 2.52
CA PHE A 126 -24.32 5.27 3.45
C PHE A 126 -23.22 5.71 4.42
N CYS A 127 -23.48 6.81 5.12
CA CYS A 127 -22.65 7.27 6.23
C CYS A 127 -23.23 6.73 7.54
N ASP A 128 -22.41 6.06 8.34
CA ASP A 128 -22.85 5.66 9.68
C ASP A 128 -22.75 6.82 10.69
N ALA A 129 -23.19 6.58 11.93
CA ALA A 129 -23.27 7.61 12.97
C ALA A 129 -21.90 8.15 13.39
N ASP A 130 -20.82 7.41 13.13
CA ASP A 130 -19.45 7.80 13.45
C ASP A 130 -18.76 8.48 12.26
N GLY A 131 -19.50 8.74 11.17
CA GLY A 131 -18.97 9.42 9.99
C GLY A 131 -18.14 8.53 9.07
N ARG A 132 -18.29 7.20 9.13
CA ARG A 132 -17.63 6.27 8.20
C ARG A 132 -18.47 6.09 6.94
N ALA A 133 -17.82 5.95 5.79
CA ALA A 133 -18.49 5.52 4.56
C ALA A 133 -18.55 3.98 4.54
N VAL A 134 -19.77 3.45 4.54
CA VAL A 134 -20.04 2.00 4.60
C VAL A 134 -20.78 1.55 3.35
N THR A 135 -20.25 0.54 2.68
CA THR A 135 -20.94 -0.19 1.61
C THR A 135 -21.50 -1.48 2.17
N CYS A 136 -22.81 -1.67 2.07
CA CYS A 136 -23.49 -2.92 2.40
C CYS A 136 -23.91 -3.67 1.13
N ASN A 137 -23.75 -4.98 1.14
CA ASN A 137 -24.32 -5.87 0.14
C ASN A 137 -24.83 -7.15 0.83
N ALA A 138 -26.04 -7.58 0.51
CA ALA A 138 -26.70 -8.73 1.14
C ALA A 138 -26.63 -8.69 2.68
N GLU A 139 -26.96 -7.53 3.27
CA GLU A 139 -26.94 -7.27 4.72
C GLU A 139 -25.56 -7.42 5.39
N ARG A 140 -24.47 -7.32 4.63
CA ARG A 140 -23.09 -7.40 5.13
C ARG A 140 -22.27 -6.22 4.67
N ALA A 141 -21.40 -5.72 5.53
CA ALA A 141 -20.43 -4.71 5.15
C ALA A 141 -19.42 -5.32 4.17
N THR A 142 -19.26 -4.72 3.00
CA THR A 142 -18.28 -5.11 1.97
C THR A 142 -17.15 -4.11 1.81
N LEU A 143 -17.34 -2.88 2.32
CA LEU A 143 -16.30 -1.87 2.39
C LEU A 143 -16.62 -0.91 3.53
N VAL A 144 -15.60 -0.56 4.31
CA VAL A 144 -15.68 0.52 5.31
C VAL A 144 -14.48 1.44 5.14
N ARG A 145 -14.76 2.74 5.02
CA ARG A 145 -13.74 3.79 5.03
C ARG A 145 -14.00 4.73 6.21
N ASP A 146 -13.03 4.79 7.10
CA ASP A 146 -13.02 5.66 8.27
C ASP A 146 -12.61 7.08 7.84
N CYS A 147 -13.61 7.91 7.50
CA CYS A 147 -13.38 9.27 7.03
C CYS A 147 -12.72 10.16 8.11
N PRO A 148 -13.17 10.14 9.39
CA PRO A 148 -12.57 10.97 10.43
C PRO A 148 -11.09 10.69 10.64
N ARG A 149 -10.64 9.44 10.51
CA ARG A 149 -9.20 9.10 10.59
C ARG A 149 -8.36 9.79 9.52
N GLY A 150 -8.93 10.10 8.36
CA GLY A 150 -8.30 10.90 7.30
C GLY A 150 -8.45 12.41 7.45
N GLY A 151 -9.19 12.87 8.47
CA GLY A 151 -9.64 14.26 8.59
C GLY A 151 -10.74 14.62 7.58
N GLU A 152 -11.47 13.63 7.08
CA GLU A 152 -12.56 13.78 6.12
C GLU A 152 -13.93 13.58 6.79
N GLN A 153 -14.98 14.02 6.13
CA GLN A 153 -16.37 13.79 6.50
C GLN A 153 -16.99 12.80 5.52
N CYS A 154 -17.81 11.87 6.02
CA CYS A 154 -18.62 11.05 5.13
C CYS A 154 -19.77 11.88 4.55
N VAL A 155 -19.90 11.86 3.23
CA VAL A 155 -20.98 12.51 2.49
C VAL A 155 -21.67 11.51 1.58
N VAL A 156 -23.01 11.54 1.54
CA VAL A 156 -23.83 10.75 0.60
C VAL A 156 -24.27 11.64 -0.55
N ARG A 157 -23.92 11.28 -1.79
CA ARG A 157 -24.36 11.94 -3.02
C ARG A 157 -24.64 10.91 -4.10
N ASP A 158 -25.72 11.06 -4.84
CA ASP A 158 -26.16 10.10 -5.86
C ASP A 158 -26.27 8.65 -5.33
N GLY A 159 -26.68 8.51 -4.06
CA GLY A 159 -26.75 7.20 -3.38
C GLY A 159 -25.40 6.57 -3.03
N LYS A 160 -24.28 7.28 -3.23
CA LYS A 160 -22.92 6.82 -2.92
C LYS A 160 -22.35 7.58 -1.72
N ALA A 161 -21.96 6.85 -0.68
CA ALA A 161 -21.19 7.38 0.42
C ALA A 161 -19.71 7.47 0.04
N ALA A 162 -19.07 8.60 0.33
CA ALA A 162 -17.65 8.80 0.12
C ALA A 162 -17.10 9.69 1.22
N CYS A 163 -15.81 9.55 1.54
CA CYS A 163 -15.13 10.52 2.37
C CYS A 163 -14.70 11.72 1.53
N ALA A 164 -15.02 12.92 2.01
CA ALA A 164 -14.66 14.19 1.41
C ALA A 164 -14.22 15.16 2.51
N LEU A 165 -13.29 16.06 2.21
CA LEU A 165 -12.88 17.13 3.14
C LEU A 165 -13.97 18.18 3.35
N GLY A 166 -14.96 18.23 2.46
CA GLY A 166 -16.10 19.15 2.58
C GLY A 166 -16.82 19.35 1.24
N ALA A 167 -17.74 20.30 1.23
CA ALA A 167 -18.33 20.80 0.00
C ALA A 167 -17.35 21.72 -0.73
N CYS A 168 -17.42 21.74 -2.05
CA CYS A 168 -16.73 22.72 -2.89
C CYS A 168 -17.70 23.30 -3.92
N GLY A 169 -17.30 24.37 -4.60
CA GLY A 169 -18.11 25.06 -5.60
C GLY A 169 -18.24 24.27 -6.92
N ALA A 170 -17.92 24.93 -8.02
CA ALA A 170 -17.90 24.28 -9.33
C ALA A 170 -16.77 23.23 -9.41
N ASP A 171 -16.98 22.23 -10.28
CA ASP A 171 -15.95 21.25 -10.61
C ASP A 171 -14.66 21.97 -11.02
N ALA A 172 -13.56 21.58 -10.38
CA ALA A 172 -12.26 22.20 -10.59
C ALA A 172 -11.22 21.12 -10.89
N PRO A 173 -10.24 21.42 -11.76
CA PRO A 173 -9.12 20.52 -11.98
C PRO A 173 -8.43 20.17 -10.65
N PRO A 174 -7.90 18.95 -10.52
CA PRO A 174 -7.18 18.57 -9.32
C PRO A 174 -5.97 19.49 -9.11
N VAL A 175 -5.66 19.83 -7.85
CA VAL A 175 -4.50 20.65 -7.47
C VAL A 175 -3.76 20.05 -6.27
N CYS A 176 -2.47 20.33 -6.13
CA CYS A 176 -1.77 20.01 -4.88
C CYS A 176 -2.21 20.94 -3.75
N SER A 177 -2.41 20.39 -2.56
CA SER A 177 -2.58 21.15 -1.33
C SER A 177 -1.36 22.03 -1.04
N ASN A 178 -1.54 23.14 -0.32
CA ASN A 178 -0.44 24.03 0.06
C ASN A 178 0.68 23.34 0.87
N SER A 179 0.37 22.27 1.61
CA SER A 179 1.38 21.48 2.33
C SER A 179 2.23 20.59 1.40
N GLY A 180 1.87 20.45 0.14
CA GLY A 180 2.51 19.53 -0.80
C GLY A 180 2.32 18.05 -0.44
N THR A 181 1.34 17.69 0.38
CA THR A 181 1.12 16.30 0.82
C THR A 181 -0.17 15.68 0.32
N ARG A 182 -1.08 16.46 -0.28
CA ARG A 182 -2.37 15.95 -0.77
C ARG A 182 -2.67 16.44 -2.19
N ILE A 183 -3.31 15.59 -2.99
CA ILE A 183 -4.01 16.02 -4.21
C ILE A 183 -5.45 16.33 -3.79
N LEU A 184 -5.95 17.50 -4.16
CA LEU A 184 -7.31 17.96 -3.92
C LEU A 184 -8.08 17.97 -5.24
N GLU A 185 -9.24 17.33 -5.30
CA GLU A 185 -10.11 17.34 -6.48
C GLU A 185 -11.52 17.79 -6.06
N CYS A 186 -12.07 18.78 -6.75
CA CYS A 186 -13.47 19.18 -6.58
C CYS A 186 -14.31 18.55 -7.68
N LYS A 187 -15.16 17.59 -7.32
CA LYS A 187 -16.00 16.87 -8.29
C LYS A 187 -17.42 16.69 -7.77
N LYS A 188 -18.38 17.21 -8.54
CA LYS A 188 -19.81 17.30 -8.20
C LYS A 188 -20.02 17.97 -6.85
N GLY A 189 -19.32 19.08 -6.61
CA GLY A 189 -19.38 19.84 -5.35
C GLY A 189 -18.81 19.11 -4.13
N ARG A 190 -17.98 18.08 -4.32
CA ARG A 190 -17.25 17.38 -3.24
C ARG A 190 -15.75 17.61 -3.37
N LEU A 191 -15.13 18.10 -2.29
CA LEU A 191 -13.68 18.19 -2.19
C LEU A 191 -13.14 16.85 -1.69
N SER A 192 -12.65 16.01 -2.60
CA SER A 192 -11.90 14.80 -2.23
C SER A 192 -10.42 15.10 -2.08
N SER A 193 -9.75 14.32 -1.23
CA SER A 193 -8.28 14.36 -1.15
C SER A 193 -7.66 12.97 -1.27
N LEU A 194 -6.56 12.90 -2.02
CA LEU A 194 -5.62 11.79 -1.96
C LEU A 194 -4.41 12.22 -1.13
N ASP A 195 -4.17 11.58 0.01
CA ASP A 195 -3.04 11.89 0.90
C ASP A 195 -1.77 11.17 0.43
N CYS A 196 -0.94 11.87 -0.33
CA CYS A 196 0.38 11.38 -0.75
C CYS A 196 1.30 11.15 0.47
N GLY A 197 1.20 12.00 1.49
CA GLY A 197 2.01 11.93 2.71
C GLY A 197 1.80 10.63 3.49
N ALA A 198 0.58 10.09 3.48
CA ALA A 198 0.28 8.78 4.07
C ALA A 198 1.08 7.62 3.44
N PHE A 199 1.60 7.81 2.22
CA PHE A 199 2.46 6.86 1.52
C PHE A 199 3.94 7.25 1.55
N GLY A 200 4.31 8.30 2.31
CA GLY A 200 5.66 8.85 2.29
C GLY A 200 6.00 9.63 1.01
N LEU A 201 4.97 10.06 0.28
CA LEU A 201 5.09 10.75 -1.01
C LEU A 201 4.76 12.24 -0.87
N THR A 202 5.23 13.03 -1.83
CA THR A 202 4.89 14.46 -1.99
C THR A 202 3.95 14.64 -3.19
N CYS A 203 3.02 15.57 -3.08
CA CYS A 203 2.22 16.02 -4.21
C CYS A 203 3.04 16.99 -5.07
N THR A 204 3.23 16.65 -6.34
CA THR A 204 3.94 17.47 -7.32
C THR A 204 3.00 17.82 -8.48
N SER A 205 2.93 19.10 -8.83
CA SER A 205 2.19 19.57 -10.01
C SER A 205 3.02 19.37 -11.28
N THR A 206 2.47 18.68 -12.26
CA THR A 206 3.13 18.43 -13.56
C THR A 206 2.25 18.89 -14.71
N SER A 207 2.74 18.80 -15.96
CA SER A 207 1.97 19.18 -17.15
C SER A 207 0.70 18.34 -17.35
N GLU A 208 0.64 17.14 -16.77
CA GLU A 208 -0.52 16.23 -16.82
C GLU A 208 -1.48 16.45 -15.63
N GLY A 209 -1.09 17.26 -14.65
CA GLY A 209 -1.82 17.47 -13.40
C GLY A 209 -0.99 17.16 -12.15
N PRO A 210 -1.58 17.36 -10.95
CA PRO A 210 -0.95 16.95 -9.69
C PRO A 210 -0.90 15.44 -9.57
N ARG A 211 0.21 14.93 -9.02
CA ARG A 211 0.41 13.51 -8.77
C ARG A 211 1.19 13.29 -7.48
N CYS A 212 0.97 12.15 -6.83
CA CYS A 212 1.84 11.72 -5.75
C CYS A 212 3.15 11.26 -6.39
N ALA A 213 4.27 11.77 -5.90
CA ALA A 213 5.60 11.52 -6.39
C ALA A 213 6.54 11.26 -5.22
N THR A 214 7.53 10.41 -5.42
CA THR A 214 8.63 10.27 -4.47
C THR A 214 9.51 11.52 -4.51
N SER A 215 10.36 11.69 -3.50
CA SER A 215 11.47 12.63 -3.57
C SER A 215 12.65 12.11 -4.40
N GLY A 216 12.44 11.07 -5.21
CA GLY A 216 13.44 10.48 -6.10
C GLY A 216 13.79 11.41 -7.25
N ALA A 217 14.91 11.11 -7.91
CA ALA A 217 15.32 11.83 -9.11
C ALA A 217 14.22 11.76 -10.18
N SER A 218 14.10 12.80 -10.99
CA SER A 218 13.21 12.76 -12.14
C SER A 218 13.66 11.68 -13.12
N CYS A 219 12.72 10.96 -13.71
CA CYS A 219 12.97 9.88 -14.65
C CYS A 219 11.92 9.86 -15.76
N THR A 220 12.17 9.05 -16.78
CA THR A 220 11.22 8.82 -17.87
C THR A 220 10.37 7.59 -17.55
N GLU A 221 9.06 7.68 -17.74
CA GLU A 221 8.16 6.55 -17.54
C GLU A 221 8.63 5.28 -18.26
N GLY A 222 8.52 4.14 -17.57
CA GLY A 222 9.00 2.85 -18.07
C GLY A 222 10.50 2.59 -17.92
N THR A 223 11.31 3.56 -17.49
CA THR A 223 12.71 3.28 -17.14
C THR A 223 12.79 2.48 -15.85
N THR A 224 13.67 1.50 -15.84
CA THR A 224 13.95 0.67 -14.68
C THR A 224 15.45 0.39 -14.60
N ARG A 225 16.02 0.42 -13.41
CA ARG A 225 17.44 0.13 -13.18
C ARG A 225 17.64 -0.58 -11.84
N CYS A 226 18.81 -1.14 -11.65
CA CYS A 226 19.21 -1.79 -10.41
C CYS A 226 20.43 -1.10 -9.83
N GLU A 227 20.40 -0.81 -8.53
CA GLU A 227 21.61 -0.49 -7.75
C GLU A 227 21.71 -1.50 -6.60
N GLY A 228 22.62 -2.46 -6.72
CA GLY A 228 22.73 -3.55 -5.75
C GLY A 228 21.45 -4.38 -5.65
N ALA A 229 20.88 -4.46 -4.44
CA ALA A 229 19.63 -5.18 -4.18
C ALA A 229 18.37 -4.34 -4.45
N THR A 230 18.52 -3.05 -4.77
CA THR A 230 17.39 -2.13 -4.93
C THR A 230 17.02 -1.97 -6.41
N ALA A 231 15.78 -2.28 -6.73
CA ALA A 231 15.14 -1.94 -8.00
C ALA A 231 14.63 -0.52 -7.97
N PHE A 232 15.05 0.29 -8.93
CA PHE A 232 14.47 1.60 -9.19
C PHE A 232 13.57 1.50 -10.41
N ALA A 233 12.35 1.99 -10.28
CA ALA A 233 11.42 2.16 -11.38
C ALA A 233 10.95 3.60 -11.44
N CYS A 234 10.70 4.10 -12.64
CA CYS A 234 10.04 5.38 -12.78
C CYS A 234 8.55 5.25 -12.49
N TRP A 235 8.05 6.11 -11.60
CA TRP A 235 6.63 6.19 -11.29
C TRP A 235 6.21 7.65 -11.14
N HIS A 236 5.26 8.06 -11.97
CA HIS A 236 4.82 9.45 -12.06
C HIS A 236 6.00 10.42 -12.29
N GLY A 237 6.94 10.00 -13.14
CA GLY A 237 8.14 10.78 -13.50
C GLY A 237 9.20 10.90 -12.41
N HIS A 238 9.11 10.14 -11.31
CA HIS A 238 10.12 10.10 -10.24
C HIS A 238 10.56 8.68 -9.92
N GLU A 239 11.83 8.52 -9.56
CA GLU A 239 12.37 7.21 -9.21
C GLU A 239 11.80 6.71 -7.88
N VAL A 240 11.33 5.47 -7.86
CA VAL A 240 10.90 4.74 -6.67
C VAL A 240 11.82 3.55 -6.49
N GLY A 241 12.46 3.49 -5.31
CA GLY A 241 13.29 2.35 -4.91
C GLY A 241 12.46 1.27 -4.23
N VAL A 242 12.67 0.02 -4.63
CA VAL A 242 12.10 -1.20 -4.05
C VAL A 242 13.27 -2.10 -3.66
N ASP A 243 13.37 -2.44 -2.38
CA ASP A 243 14.39 -3.39 -1.91
C ASP A 243 13.96 -4.82 -2.32
N CYS A 244 14.58 -5.35 -3.38
CA CYS A 244 14.29 -6.71 -3.85
C CYS A 244 14.79 -7.76 -2.84
N GLY A 245 15.83 -7.46 -2.07
CA GLY A 245 16.41 -8.39 -1.09
C GLY A 245 15.49 -8.61 0.10
N ALA A 246 14.84 -7.55 0.59
CA ALA A 246 13.74 -7.65 1.57
C ALA A 246 12.60 -8.53 1.03
N ALA A 247 12.45 -8.57 -0.28
CA ALA A 247 11.50 -9.41 -0.98
C ALA A 247 12.02 -10.84 -1.32
N GLY A 248 13.22 -11.23 -0.88
CA GLY A 248 13.81 -12.52 -1.28
C GLY A 248 13.99 -12.67 -2.81
N LEU A 249 13.96 -11.55 -3.53
CA LEU A 249 14.18 -11.43 -4.96
C LEU A 249 15.57 -10.80 -5.20
N ALA A 250 16.07 -10.93 -6.42
CA ALA A 250 17.26 -10.22 -6.88
C ALA A 250 16.84 -9.09 -7.81
N CYS A 251 17.55 -7.96 -7.74
CA CYS A 251 17.39 -6.92 -8.75
C CYS A 251 18.06 -7.39 -10.03
N ALA A 252 17.27 -7.67 -11.07
CA ALA A 252 17.78 -8.12 -12.36
C ALA A 252 17.80 -6.93 -13.33
N GLY A 253 18.97 -6.34 -13.53
CA GLY A 253 19.18 -5.32 -14.55
C GLY A 253 19.21 -5.95 -15.95
N GLY A 254 18.06 -6.23 -16.56
CA GLY A 254 17.99 -6.81 -17.91
C GLY A 254 16.56 -7.01 -18.44
N SER A 255 16.41 -7.12 -19.77
CA SER A 255 15.10 -7.30 -20.43
C SER A 255 14.38 -8.57 -19.97
N ARG A 256 13.10 -8.43 -19.64
CA ARG A 256 12.30 -9.34 -18.80
C ARG A 256 11.99 -10.70 -19.42
N GLY A 257 12.10 -11.76 -18.60
CA GLY A 257 11.29 -12.98 -18.73
C GLY A 257 9.92 -12.81 -18.07
N THR A 258 8.99 -13.73 -18.33
CA THR A 258 7.54 -13.65 -17.98
C THR A 258 7.19 -13.71 -16.49
N SER A 259 8.17 -13.68 -15.57
CA SER A 259 7.97 -13.88 -14.12
C SER A 259 8.52 -12.75 -13.22
N ALA A 260 8.73 -11.55 -13.77
CA ALA A 260 9.29 -10.42 -13.02
C ALA A 260 8.21 -9.53 -12.37
N VAL A 261 8.41 -9.14 -11.11
CA VAL A 261 7.67 -8.04 -10.47
C VAL A 261 8.47 -6.75 -10.72
N GLY A 262 8.20 -6.08 -11.84
CA GLY A 262 9.04 -4.97 -12.27
C GLY A 262 10.48 -5.42 -12.56
N THR A 263 11.47 -4.80 -11.90
CA THR A 263 12.91 -5.15 -11.96
C THR A 263 13.36 -6.13 -10.88
N CYS A 264 12.50 -6.46 -9.91
CA CYS A 264 12.76 -7.55 -8.97
C CYS A 264 12.37 -8.88 -9.63
N ALA A 265 13.34 -9.77 -9.77
CA ALA A 265 13.15 -11.09 -10.34
C ALA A 265 13.62 -12.17 -9.38
N ALA A 266 13.11 -13.38 -9.57
CA ALA A 266 13.72 -14.55 -8.97
C ALA A 266 15.24 -14.53 -9.25
N PRO A 267 16.11 -14.76 -8.26
CA PRO A 267 17.51 -14.97 -8.56
C PRO A 267 17.62 -16.12 -9.58
N PRO A 268 18.46 -15.99 -10.63
CA PRO A 268 18.64 -17.07 -11.58
C PRO A 268 19.09 -18.34 -10.82
N PRO A 269 18.62 -19.53 -11.22
CA PRO A 269 19.05 -20.77 -10.59
C PRO A 269 20.58 -20.84 -10.65
N GLN A 270 21.24 -20.84 -9.48
CA GLN A 270 22.70 -20.89 -9.44
C GLN A 270 23.17 -22.20 -10.07
N PRO A 271 24.18 -22.19 -10.96
CA PRO A 271 24.76 -23.42 -11.49
C PRO A 271 25.29 -24.26 -10.33
N GLY A 272 24.68 -25.42 -10.09
CA GLY A 272 25.00 -26.31 -8.95
C GLY A 272 23.96 -26.35 -7.83
N ALA A 273 22.98 -25.43 -7.80
CA ALA A 273 21.86 -25.46 -6.86
C ALA A 273 20.71 -26.36 -7.37
N GLN A 274 21.00 -27.64 -7.62
CA GLN A 274 19.98 -28.64 -7.96
C GLN A 274 19.24 -29.17 -6.72
N ALA A 275 19.79 -28.98 -5.52
CA ALA A 275 19.13 -29.34 -4.27
C ALA A 275 18.37 -28.13 -3.71
N GLY A 276 17.16 -27.86 -4.23
CA GLY A 276 16.25 -26.89 -3.59
C GLY A 276 15.62 -25.86 -4.51
N SER A 277 15.72 -25.96 -5.83
CA SER A 277 14.82 -25.23 -6.74
C SER A 277 13.56 -26.05 -7.01
N CYS A 278 12.46 -25.36 -7.35
CA CYS A 278 11.21 -25.98 -7.77
C CYS A 278 10.69 -25.29 -9.04
N ASP A 279 9.79 -25.95 -9.76
CA ASP A 279 9.11 -25.36 -10.91
C ASP A 279 7.96 -24.45 -10.43
N PRO A 280 7.96 -23.13 -10.77
CA PRO A 280 6.86 -22.22 -10.42
C PRO A 280 5.49 -22.63 -10.98
N SER A 281 5.46 -23.46 -12.02
CA SER A 281 4.23 -24.01 -12.60
C SER A 281 3.71 -25.24 -11.85
N SER A 282 4.51 -25.82 -10.93
CA SER A 282 4.06 -26.93 -10.09
C SER A 282 2.86 -26.51 -9.23
N PRO A 283 1.77 -27.30 -9.21
CA PRO A 283 0.59 -26.96 -8.43
C PRO A 283 0.91 -27.01 -6.92
N PRO A 284 0.31 -26.12 -6.11
CA PRO A 284 0.40 -26.23 -4.66
C PRO A 284 -0.22 -27.53 -4.17
N ARG A 285 0.29 -28.06 -3.06
CA ARG A 285 -0.18 -29.30 -2.44
C ARG A 285 -0.31 -29.17 -0.93
N CYS A 286 -1.23 -29.95 -0.37
CA CYS A 286 -1.35 -30.14 1.06
C CYS A 286 -0.50 -31.32 1.53
N ASP A 287 0.28 -31.10 2.58
CA ASP A 287 1.00 -32.13 3.34
C ASP A 287 0.62 -31.99 4.82
N GLY A 288 -0.43 -32.71 5.23
CA GLY A 288 -1.06 -32.59 6.55
C GLY A 288 -1.60 -31.17 6.80
N ALA A 289 -0.95 -30.44 7.72
CA ALA A 289 -1.29 -29.05 8.06
C ALA A 289 -0.46 -28.01 7.28
N THR A 290 0.33 -28.44 6.31
CA THR A 290 1.29 -27.57 5.59
C THR A 290 0.88 -27.41 4.12
N ILE A 291 0.82 -26.17 3.65
CA ILE A 291 0.75 -25.84 2.23
C ILE A 291 2.17 -25.85 1.68
N SER A 292 2.47 -26.72 0.73
CA SER A 292 3.74 -26.71 -0.01
C SER A 292 3.52 -26.15 -1.40
N TRP A 293 4.33 -25.18 -1.81
CA TRP A 293 4.20 -24.52 -3.11
C TRP A 293 5.55 -23.99 -3.62
N CYS A 294 5.59 -23.57 -4.89
CA CYS A 294 6.78 -22.98 -5.49
C CYS A 294 6.60 -21.47 -5.72
N ALA A 295 7.41 -20.68 -5.04
CA ALA A 295 7.43 -19.22 -5.12
C ALA A 295 8.68 -18.78 -5.88
N TRP A 296 8.50 -18.33 -7.13
CA TRP A 296 9.60 -17.80 -7.94
C TRP A 296 10.83 -18.73 -7.98
N GLY A 297 10.61 -20.04 -8.10
CA GLY A 297 11.67 -21.05 -8.17
C GLY A 297 12.15 -21.58 -6.82
N THR A 298 11.68 -21.00 -5.71
CA THR A 298 12.05 -21.41 -4.35
C THR A 298 10.91 -22.20 -3.69
N PRO A 299 11.17 -23.40 -3.13
CA PRO A 299 10.17 -24.19 -2.44
C PRO A 299 9.77 -23.50 -1.14
N ARG A 300 8.47 -23.37 -0.93
CA ARG A 300 7.87 -22.73 0.24
C ARG A 300 6.97 -23.71 0.96
N LYS A 301 6.90 -23.53 2.27
CA LYS A 301 6.02 -24.27 3.17
C LYS A 301 5.35 -23.28 4.10
N TYR A 302 4.02 -23.32 4.16
CA TYR A 302 3.24 -22.50 5.06
C TYR A 302 2.42 -23.40 5.99
N LEU A 303 2.60 -23.24 7.30
CA LEU A 303 1.95 -24.08 8.32
C LEU A 303 0.63 -23.44 8.78
N CYS A 304 -0.50 -24.08 8.49
CA CYS A 304 -1.83 -23.58 8.85
C CYS A 304 -2.03 -23.38 10.37
N LYS A 305 -1.28 -24.12 11.19
CA LYS A 305 -1.27 -23.99 12.65
C LYS A 305 -0.86 -22.59 13.13
N SER A 306 -0.09 -21.84 12.32
CA SER A 306 0.28 -20.45 12.64
C SER A 306 -0.92 -19.51 12.76
N MET A 307 -2.08 -19.85 12.18
CA MET A 307 -3.34 -19.12 12.31
C MET A 307 -4.35 -19.80 13.25
N GLY A 308 -3.92 -20.82 14.00
CA GLY A 308 -4.82 -21.63 14.81
C GLY A 308 -5.69 -22.61 14.01
N LEU A 309 -5.37 -22.84 12.72
CA LEU A 309 -6.07 -23.80 11.87
C LEU A 309 -5.37 -25.15 11.86
N SER A 310 -6.13 -26.23 11.71
CA SER A 310 -5.62 -27.58 12.00
C SER A 310 -5.17 -28.34 10.76
N ARG A 311 -5.65 -27.96 9.57
CA ARG A 311 -5.40 -28.72 8.34
C ARG A 311 -5.24 -27.83 7.11
N CYS A 312 -4.49 -28.35 6.14
CA CYS A 312 -4.52 -27.87 4.78
C CYS A 312 -5.61 -28.63 4.01
N VAL A 313 -6.39 -27.92 3.18
CA VAL A 313 -7.41 -28.51 2.31
C VAL A 313 -7.14 -28.09 0.87
N ALA A 314 -7.27 -29.04 -0.06
CA ALA A 314 -7.28 -28.80 -1.49
C ALA A 314 -8.70 -29.05 -2.01
N ASP A 315 -9.35 -28.03 -2.56
CA ASP A 315 -10.70 -28.09 -3.12
C ASP A 315 -10.78 -27.43 -4.50
N ASP A 316 -11.99 -27.23 -5.01
CA ASP A 316 -12.27 -26.58 -6.30
C ASP A 316 -11.83 -25.12 -6.37
N LYS A 317 -11.59 -24.48 -5.21
CA LYS A 317 -11.10 -23.10 -5.10
C LYS A 317 -9.59 -23.04 -4.93
N GLY A 318 -8.91 -24.18 -4.83
CA GLY A 318 -7.46 -24.30 -4.70
C GLY A 318 -7.02 -24.88 -3.36
N VAL A 319 -5.77 -24.56 -2.97
CA VAL A 319 -5.20 -24.98 -1.69
C VAL A 319 -5.35 -23.85 -0.66
N GLY A 320 -5.75 -24.18 0.57
CA GLY A 320 -5.90 -23.23 1.67
C GLY A 320 -5.93 -23.89 3.05
N CYS A 321 -6.03 -23.08 4.10
CA CYS A 321 -6.11 -23.56 5.47
C CYS A 321 -7.56 -23.68 5.96
N LYS A 322 -7.84 -24.66 6.82
CA LYS A 322 -9.15 -24.89 7.45
C LYS A 322 -9.04 -25.38 8.89
#